data_AF-X0TCS3-F1
#
_entry.id   AF-X0TCS3-F1
#
_cell.length_a   1.000
_cell.length_b   1.000
_cell.length_c   1.000
_cell.angle_alpha   90.00
_cell.angle_beta   90.00
_cell.angle_gamma   90.00
#
_symmetry.space_group_name_H-M   'P 1'
#
loop_
_entity.id
_entity.type
_entity.pdbx_description
1 polymer ?
#
loop_
_entity_poly.entity_id
_entity_poly.type
_entity_poly.pdbx_seq_one_letter_code
_entity_poly.pdbx_strand_id
1 'polypeptide(L)'
;MATKASRRKKANPRRRRKIQRRLDGNARNYYVADANFLANKFILASCAPVGLQRNRINACDEWWKEIDGQLRARDARVYAPDICIAEAFKVLAKKYYREKWFKHSAQHKQARDRMSRILRVTAKTLRAKEREIQYHDLETNRDIIIAIDRFYEIINKAKQTPRKKPNQTTAPKPKNVEVSVPDLIILSSAKYLMDFYDIPRGRLHIVTLDRGLRTATQSIQELPNTYDPTLPADAAAKIFV
;
A
#
# COMPACT_ATOMS: atom_id res chain seq x y z
N MET A 1 35.43 -31.89 32.52
CA MET A 1 34.28 -32.15 31.63
C MET A 1 33.41 -30.90 31.56
N ALA A 2 33.53 -30.09 30.51
CA ALA A 2 32.77 -28.85 30.35
C ALA A 2 31.54 -29.09 29.49
N THR A 3 30.36 -28.93 30.07
CA THR A 3 29.06 -29.08 29.43
C THR A 3 28.83 -27.97 28.39
N LYS A 4 28.71 -28.37 27.12
CA LYS A 4 28.33 -27.50 26.00
C LYS A 4 26.94 -26.92 26.26
N ALA A 5 26.89 -25.63 26.64
CA ALA A 5 25.66 -24.85 26.65
C ALA A 5 25.10 -24.78 25.22
N SER A 6 23.98 -25.47 25.02
CA SER A 6 23.15 -25.43 23.82
C SER A 6 22.71 -23.98 23.55
N ARG A 7 23.40 -23.32 22.62
CA ARG A 7 22.92 -22.10 21.98
C ARG A 7 21.65 -22.45 21.20
N ARG A 8 20.49 -22.41 21.87
CA ARG A 8 19.19 -22.29 21.21
C ARG A 8 19.24 -21.04 20.34
N LYS A 9 19.40 -21.22 19.03
CA LYS A 9 19.09 -20.19 18.03
C LYS A 9 17.67 -19.73 18.34
N LYS A 10 17.50 -18.53 18.90
CA LYS A 10 16.21 -17.85 18.94
C LYS A 10 15.71 -17.85 17.50
N ALA A 11 14.67 -18.62 17.23
CA ALA A 11 14.02 -18.63 15.94
C ALA A 11 13.68 -17.17 15.62
N ASN A 12 14.24 -16.66 14.52
CA ASN A 12 13.95 -15.33 14.03
C ASN A 12 12.42 -15.28 13.87
N PRO A 13 11.67 -14.49 14.66
CA PRO A 13 10.23 -14.46 14.55
C PRO A 13 9.97 -13.94 13.14
N ARG A 14 9.61 -14.84 12.21
CA ARG A 14 9.10 -14.45 10.91
C ARG A 14 7.96 -13.49 11.22
N ARG A 15 8.22 -12.19 11.05
CA ARG A 15 7.27 -11.11 11.30
C ARG A 15 5.95 -11.55 10.73
N ARG A 16 4.96 -11.81 11.59
CA ARG A 16 3.65 -12.22 11.11
C ARG A 16 3.11 -11.06 10.28
N ARG A 17 3.11 -11.21 8.95
CA ARG A 17 2.56 -10.26 7.98
C ARG A 17 1.02 -10.22 8.05
N LYS A 18 0.41 -10.58 9.17
CA LYS A 18 -1.03 -10.67 9.33
C LYS A 18 -1.58 -9.32 9.81
N ILE A 19 -2.79 -9.00 9.41
CA ILE A 19 -3.52 -7.80 9.80
C ILE A 19 -4.72 -8.27 10.62
N GLN A 20 -4.83 -7.78 11.86
CA GLN A 20 -5.97 -8.12 12.71
C GLN A 20 -7.23 -7.39 12.20
N ARG A 21 -8.34 -8.11 12.05
CA ARG A 21 -9.62 -7.52 11.62
C ARG A 21 -10.21 -6.57 12.65
N ARG A 22 -10.04 -6.90 13.93
CA ARG A 22 -10.46 -6.10 15.07
C ARG A 22 -9.27 -5.89 15.97
N LEU A 23 -9.15 -4.68 16.47
CA LEU A 23 -8.09 -4.29 17.39
C LEU A 23 -8.73 -4.01 18.74
N ASP A 24 -8.00 -4.31 19.81
CA ASP A 24 -8.46 -4.01 21.17
C ASP A 24 -8.32 -2.51 21.45
N GLY A 25 -9.31 -1.94 22.14
CA GLY A 25 -9.32 -0.54 22.55
C GLY A 25 -9.47 0.45 21.37
N ASN A 26 -8.84 1.62 21.48
CA ASN A 26 -8.90 2.69 20.46
C ASN A 26 -7.86 2.53 19.34
N ALA A 27 -7.33 1.32 19.15
CA ALA A 27 -6.31 1.06 18.15
C ALA A 27 -6.90 0.98 16.74
N ARG A 28 -6.12 1.39 15.73
CA ARG A 28 -6.53 1.37 14.32
C ARG A 28 -5.45 0.75 13.43
N ASN A 29 -5.88 0.12 12.33
CA ASN A 29 -5.04 -0.17 11.18
C ASN A 29 -5.00 1.03 10.24
N TYR A 30 -3.86 1.24 9.62
CA TYR A 30 -3.57 2.38 8.75
C TYR A 30 -3.13 1.83 7.40
N TYR A 31 -3.76 2.27 6.33
CA TYR A 31 -3.46 1.83 4.97
C TYR A 31 -2.93 2.97 4.14
N VAL A 32 -1.79 2.81 3.49
CA VAL A 32 -1.33 3.72 2.43
C VAL A 32 -1.66 3.07 1.09
N ALA A 33 -2.60 3.64 0.36
CA ALA A 33 -3.08 3.08 -0.90
C ALA A 33 -2.32 3.69 -2.09
N ASP A 34 -1.78 2.83 -2.96
CA ASP A 34 -1.28 3.29 -4.26
C ASP A 34 -2.43 3.68 -5.22
N ALA A 35 -2.08 4.32 -6.32
CA ALA A 35 -3.05 4.81 -7.30
C ALA A 35 -3.86 3.69 -7.98
N ASN A 36 -3.24 2.56 -8.32
CA ASN A 36 -3.90 1.48 -9.07
C ASN A 36 -4.87 0.69 -8.17
N PHE A 37 -4.46 0.38 -6.95
CA PHE A 37 -5.28 -0.25 -5.91
C PHE A 37 -6.47 0.64 -5.55
N LEU A 38 -6.23 1.96 -5.38
CA LEU A 38 -7.30 2.93 -5.15
C LEU A 38 -8.27 3.01 -6.35
N ALA A 39 -7.77 3.09 -7.58
CA ALA A 39 -8.61 3.13 -8.77
C ALA A 39 -9.46 1.87 -8.94
N ASN A 40 -8.90 0.69 -8.69
CA ASN A 40 -9.60 -0.58 -8.83
C ASN A 40 -10.82 -0.70 -7.92
N LYS A 41 -10.84 -0.02 -6.75
CA LYS A 41 -12.04 0.07 -5.88
C LYS A 41 -13.30 0.53 -6.62
N PHE A 42 -13.13 1.35 -7.66
CA PHE A 42 -14.23 2.03 -8.35
C PHE A 42 -14.53 1.46 -9.74
N ILE A 43 -13.73 0.51 -10.21
CA ILE A 43 -13.92 -0.18 -11.49
C ILE A 43 -14.64 -1.49 -11.19
N LEU A 44 -15.82 -1.71 -11.78
CA LEU A 44 -16.48 -3.00 -11.67
C LEU A 44 -15.67 -4.06 -12.45
N ALA A 45 -15.47 -5.25 -11.88
CA ALA A 45 -14.77 -6.34 -12.55
C ALA A 45 -15.37 -6.71 -13.93
N SER A 46 -16.68 -6.51 -14.10
CA SER A 46 -17.39 -6.71 -15.36
C SER A 46 -17.01 -5.71 -16.47
N CYS A 47 -16.46 -4.54 -16.11
CA CYS A 47 -15.92 -3.56 -17.06
C CYS A 47 -14.56 -3.99 -17.63
N ALA A 48 -13.77 -4.77 -16.88
CA ALA A 48 -12.47 -5.21 -17.37
C ALA A 48 -12.60 -6.41 -18.33
N PRO A 49 -11.71 -6.52 -19.33
CA PRO A 49 -11.57 -7.72 -20.14
C PRO A 49 -11.36 -8.97 -19.26
N VAL A 50 -11.91 -10.10 -19.71
CA VAL A 50 -11.72 -11.41 -19.05
C VAL A 50 -10.22 -11.72 -18.95
N GLY A 51 -9.79 -12.31 -17.83
CA GLY A 51 -8.41 -12.73 -17.60
C GLY A 51 -7.70 -11.89 -16.54
N LEU A 52 -6.43 -11.56 -16.79
CA LEU A 52 -5.53 -11.01 -15.77
C LEU A 52 -6.08 -9.73 -15.12
N GLN A 53 -6.61 -8.78 -15.91
CA GLN A 53 -7.07 -7.50 -15.39
C GLN A 53 -8.33 -7.64 -14.52
N ARG A 54 -9.29 -8.47 -14.94
CA ARG A 54 -10.46 -8.79 -14.14
C ARG A 54 -10.08 -9.50 -12.83
N ASN A 55 -9.14 -10.44 -12.89
CA ASN A 55 -8.65 -11.13 -11.69
C ASN A 55 -7.96 -10.16 -10.72
N ARG A 56 -7.22 -9.17 -11.24
CA ARG A 56 -6.61 -8.11 -10.41
C ARG A 56 -7.67 -7.28 -9.70
N ILE A 57 -8.73 -6.87 -10.40
CA ILE A 57 -9.84 -6.12 -9.79
C ILE A 57 -10.51 -6.98 -8.72
N ASN A 58 -10.86 -8.23 -9.01
CA ASN A 58 -11.47 -9.13 -8.04
C ASN A 58 -10.62 -9.28 -6.76
N ALA A 59 -9.31 -9.44 -6.91
CA ALA A 59 -8.39 -9.53 -5.77
C ALA A 59 -8.33 -8.21 -4.97
N CYS A 60 -8.38 -7.06 -5.65
CA CYS A 60 -8.48 -5.76 -4.98
C CYS A 60 -9.82 -5.60 -4.27
N ASP A 61 -10.92 -6.07 -4.86
CA ASP A 61 -12.27 -6.00 -4.28
C ASP A 61 -12.35 -6.82 -2.99
N GLU A 62 -11.73 -8.00 -2.93
CA GLU A 62 -11.63 -8.78 -1.70
C GLU A 62 -10.89 -8.03 -0.59
N TRP A 63 -9.77 -7.39 -0.91
CA TRP A 63 -9.05 -6.53 0.01
C TRP A 63 -9.87 -5.32 0.46
N TRP A 64 -10.54 -4.65 -0.47
CA TRP A 64 -11.40 -3.51 -0.16
C TRP A 64 -12.61 -3.89 0.68
N LYS A 65 -13.16 -5.10 0.54
CA LYS A 65 -14.23 -5.60 1.43
C LYS A 65 -13.75 -5.67 2.89
N GLU A 66 -12.54 -6.18 3.13
CA GLU A 66 -11.93 -6.24 4.46
C GLU A 66 -11.65 -4.83 5.00
N ILE A 67 -11.00 -3.96 4.22
CA ILE A 67 -10.70 -2.58 4.61
C ILE A 67 -12.00 -1.81 4.90
N ASP A 68 -13.01 -1.90 4.04
CA ASP A 68 -14.29 -1.21 4.25
C ASP A 68 -15.04 -1.74 5.48
N GLY A 69 -14.89 -3.03 5.79
CA GLY A 69 -15.36 -3.61 7.04
C GLY A 69 -14.76 -2.91 8.26
N GLN A 70 -13.44 -2.74 8.26
CA GLN A 70 -12.71 -2.06 9.34
C GLN A 70 -13.02 -0.56 9.39
N LEU A 71 -13.15 0.11 8.24
CA LEU A 71 -13.54 1.52 8.17
C LEU A 71 -14.92 1.75 8.79
N ARG A 72 -15.90 0.87 8.50
CA ARG A 72 -17.23 0.93 9.13
C ARG A 72 -17.19 0.63 10.63
N ALA A 73 -16.31 -0.27 11.06
CA ALA A 73 -16.10 -0.59 12.47
C ALA A 73 -15.28 0.47 13.22
N ARG A 74 -14.75 1.50 12.53
CA ARG A 74 -13.88 2.56 13.08
C ARG A 74 -12.49 2.07 13.51
N ASP A 75 -12.12 0.89 13.05
CA ASP A 75 -10.85 0.19 13.32
C ASP A 75 -9.78 0.48 12.27
N ALA A 76 -10.07 1.31 11.26
CA ALA A 76 -9.13 1.63 10.20
C ALA A 76 -9.17 3.09 9.72
N ARG A 77 -8.08 3.50 9.06
CA ARG A 77 -7.96 4.72 8.25
C ARG A 77 -7.18 4.43 6.97
N VAL A 78 -7.55 5.09 5.89
CA VAL A 78 -6.85 5.04 4.60
C VAL A 78 -6.21 6.39 4.32
N TYR A 79 -4.96 6.35 3.91
CA TYR A 79 -4.16 7.49 3.48
C TYR A 79 -3.82 7.31 2.01
N ALA A 80 -3.98 8.39 1.24
CA ALA A 80 -3.59 8.42 -0.16
C ALA A 80 -2.81 9.72 -0.41
N PRO A 81 -1.53 9.65 -0.82
CA PRO A 81 -0.81 10.84 -1.27
C PRO A 81 -1.59 11.56 -2.38
N ASP A 82 -1.55 12.89 -2.36
CA ASP A 82 -2.16 13.76 -3.37
C ASP A 82 -1.83 13.33 -4.82
N ILE A 83 -0.56 12.99 -5.08
CA ILE A 83 -0.10 12.49 -6.37
C ILE A 83 -0.78 11.16 -6.72
N CYS A 84 -0.96 10.25 -5.76
CA CYS A 84 -1.64 8.97 -5.98
C CYS A 84 -3.14 9.16 -6.27
N ILE A 85 -3.77 10.16 -5.66
CA ILE A 85 -5.15 10.53 -5.95
C ILE A 85 -5.27 11.01 -7.39
N ALA A 86 -4.42 11.95 -7.81
CA ALA A 86 -4.39 12.46 -9.18
C ALA A 86 -4.14 11.32 -10.19
N GLU A 87 -3.21 10.43 -9.87
CA GLU A 87 -2.93 9.25 -10.68
C GLU A 87 -4.08 8.25 -10.73
N ALA A 88 -4.83 8.05 -9.65
CA ALA A 88 -5.99 7.18 -9.64
C ALA A 88 -7.09 7.71 -10.58
N PHE A 89 -7.33 9.03 -10.61
CA PHE A 89 -8.22 9.64 -11.60
C PHE A 89 -7.70 9.48 -13.03
N LYS A 90 -6.38 9.65 -13.24
CA LYS A 90 -5.72 9.39 -14.53
C LYS A 90 -5.89 7.93 -14.97
N VAL A 91 -5.82 6.97 -14.04
CA VAL A 91 -6.06 5.55 -14.31
C VAL A 91 -7.50 5.34 -14.78
N LEU A 92 -8.50 5.86 -14.06
CA LEU A 92 -9.90 5.77 -14.49
C LEU A 92 -10.11 6.35 -15.90
N ALA A 93 -9.54 7.54 -16.16
CA ALA A 93 -9.61 8.18 -17.46
C ALA A 93 -8.93 7.33 -18.56
N LYS A 94 -7.75 6.77 -18.30
CA LYS A 94 -7.05 5.87 -19.23
C LYS A 94 -7.89 4.62 -19.54
N LYS A 95 -8.48 3.99 -18.51
CA LYS A 95 -9.36 2.82 -18.69
C LYS A 95 -10.57 3.13 -19.55
N TYR A 96 -11.10 4.35 -19.45
CA TYR A 96 -12.22 4.79 -20.29
C TYR A 96 -11.79 5.18 -21.71
N TYR A 97 -10.97 6.22 -21.84
CA TYR A 97 -10.68 6.84 -23.13
C TYR A 97 -9.81 5.97 -24.04
N ARG A 98 -8.80 5.30 -23.46
CA ARG A 98 -7.81 4.52 -24.21
C ARG A 98 -8.15 3.03 -24.24
N GLU A 99 -8.46 2.44 -23.08
CA GLU A 99 -8.63 0.98 -22.99
C GLU A 99 -10.08 0.51 -23.19
N LYS A 100 -11.05 1.43 -23.25
CA LYS A 100 -12.48 1.15 -23.50
C LYS A 100 -13.11 0.14 -22.54
N TRP A 101 -12.68 0.11 -21.27
CA TRP A 101 -13.25 -0.79 -20.25
C TRP A 101 -14.68 -0.41 -19.86
N PHE A 102 -14.96 0.89 -19.74
CA PHE A 102 -16.31 1.35 -19.49
C PHE A 102 -17.08 1.43 -20.82
N LYS A 103 -18.21 0.72 -20.90
CA LYS A 103 -19.04 0.69 -22.11
C LYS A 103 -19.71 2.04 -22.38
N HIS A 104 -20.06 2.75 -21.31
CA HIS A 104 -20.77 4.02 -21.38
C HIS A 104 -20.09 5.10 -20.53
N SER A 105 -20.19 6.35 -20.98
CA SER A 105 -19.70 7.53 -20.27
C SER A 105 -20.29 7.63 -18.84
N ALA A 106 -21.54 7.20 -18.67
CA ALA A 106 -22.23 7.16 -17.38
C ALA A 106 -21.51 6.29 -16.35
N GLN A 107 -20.97 5.13 -16.75
CA GLN A 107 -20.25 4.22 -15.85
C GLN A 107 -18.93 4.84 -15.39
N HIS A 108 -18.19 5.46 -16.32
CA HIS A 108 -16.96 6.19 -15.99
C HIS A 108 -17.25 7.37 -15.06
N LYS A 109 -18.28 8.17 -15.37
CA LYS A 109 -18.74 9.28 -14.52
C LYS A 109 -19.10 8.78 -13.12
N GLN A 110 -19.84 7.68 -12.99
CA GLN A 110 -20.20 7.09 -11.71
C GLN A 110 -18.97 6.62 -10.92
N ALA A 111 -18.00 5.97 -11.58
CA ALA A 111 -16.74 5.56 -10.93
C ALA A 111 -15.97 6.77 -10.38
N ARG A 112 -15.79 7.80 -11.21
CA ARG A 112 -15.14 9.07 -10.85
C ARG A 112 -15.87 9.79 -9.71
N ASP A 113 -17.18 9.93 -9.81
CA ASP A 113 -17.99 10.66 -8.81
C ASP A 113 -18.00 9.90 -7.46
N ARG A 114 -17.98 8.57 -7.48
CA ARG A 114 -17.81 7.75 -6.25
C ARG A 114 -16.43 7.94 -5.62
N MET A 115 -15.35 7.90 -6.42
CA MET A 115 -13.99 8.16 -5.93
C MET A 115 -13.88 9.57 -5.34
N SER A 116 -14.39 10.58 -6.05
CA SER A 116 -14.38 11.96 -5.56
C SER A 116 -15.15 12.10 -4.24
N ARG A 117 -16.30 11.44 -4.11
CA ARG A 117 -17.11 11.51 -2.89
C ARG A 117 -16.40 10.93 -1.67
N ILE A 118 -15.70 9.80 -1.79
CA ILE A 118 -15.06 9.18 -0.63
C ILE A 118 -13.79 9.92 -0.17
N LEU A 119 -13.11 10.60 -1.10
CA LEU A 119 -11.91 11.38 -0.80
C LEU A 119 -12.23 12.78 -0.27
N ARG A 120 -13.48 13.24 -0.43
CA ARG A 120 -13.94 14.54 0.06
C ARG A 120 -14.59 14.41 1.42
N VAL A 121 -14.17 15.25 2.36
CA VAL A 121 -14.87 15.42 3.62
C VAL A 121 -15.89 16.54 3.47
N THR A 122 -17.15 16.27 3.83
CA THR A 122 -18.18 17.31 3.74
C THR A 122 -18.00 18.37 4.83
N ALA A 123 -18.41 19.61 4.56
CA ALA A 123 -18.37 20.69 5.56
C ALA A 123 -19.19 20.35 6.83
N LYS A 124 -20.28 19.59 6.68
CA LYS A 124 -21.05 19.06 7.81
C LYS A 124 -20.20 18.14 8.69
N THR A 125 -19.45 17.22 8.08
CA THR A 125 -18.53 16.31 8.79
C THR A 125 -17.40 17.08 9.47
N LEU A 126 -16.81 18.08 8.80
CA LEU A 126 -15.72 18.88 9.39
C LEU A 126 -16.17 19.68 10.61
N ARG A 127 -17.42 20.16 10.64
CA ARG A 127 -18.00 20.89 11.77
C ARG A 127 -18.47 19.99 12.92
N ALA A 128 -18.51 18.67 12.73
CA ALA A 128 -18.94 17.75 13.79
C ALA A 128 -17.87 17.63 14.88
N LYS A 129 -18.31 17.63 16.15
CA LYS A 129 -17.42 17.49 17.32
C LYS A 129 -16.68 16.15 17.32
N GLU A 130 -17.41 15.07 17.08
CA GLU A 130 -16.88 13.70 17.00
C GLU A 130 -16.77 13.27 15.54
N ARG A 131 -16.04 14.05 14.74
CA ARG A 131 -15.87 13.75 13.33
C ARG A 131 -14.99 12.51 13.12
N GLU A 132 -15.42 11.68 12.19
CA GLU A 132 -14.65 10.52 11.75
C GLU A 132 -14.29 10.68 10.29
N ILE A 133 -12.98 10.75 10.04
CA ILE A 133 -12.41 10.83 8.71
C ILE A 133 -11.80 9.46 8.42
N GLN A 134 -12.35 8.78 7.41
CA GLN A 134 -11.94 7.44 6.99
C GLN A 134 -10.83 7.49 5.95
N TYR A 135 -10.89 8.49 5.06
CA TYR A 135 -9.93 8.71 3.99
C TYR A 135 -9.24 10.05 4.22
N HIS A 136 -7.91 10.01 4.22
CA HIS A 136 -7.04 11.16 4.37
C HIS A 136 -6.24 11.31 3.08
N ASP A 137 -6.37 12.47 2.43
CA ASP A 137 -5.36 12.93 1.52
C ASP A 137 -4.09 13.32 2.31
N LEU A 138 -2.93 12.97 1.76
CA LEU A 138 -1.64 13.39 2.30
C LEU A 138 -1.01 14.35 1.30
N GLU A 139 -0.94 15.61 1.70
CA GLU A 139 -0.24 16.64 0.95
C GLU A 139 1.26 16.35 0.94
N THR A 140 1.88 16.49 -0.22
CA THR A 140 3.34 16.42 -0.33
C THR A 140 3.98 17.63 0.35
N ASN A 141 4.61 17.41 1.50
CA ASN A 141 5.28 18.44 2.28
C ASN A 141 6.82 18.31 2.24
N ARG A 142 7.52 19.25 2.88
CA ARG A 142 8.99 19.28 2.94
C ARG A 142 9.61 17.99 3.48
N ASP A 143 9.05 17.40 4.53
CA ASP A 143 9.60 16.19 5.15
C ASP A 143 9.47 14.98 4.23
N ILE A 144 8.35 14.88 3.51
CA ILE A 144 8.15 13.88 2.47
C ILE A 144 9.18 14.08 1.34
N ILE A 145 9.40 15.32 0.88
CA ILE A 145 10.37 15.63 -0.17
C ILE A 145 11.80 15.25 0.24
N ILE A 146 12.21 15.56 1.47
CA ILE A 146 13.53 15.19 1.98
C ILE A 146 13.67 13.66 2.08
N ALA A 147 12.61 12.97 2.52
CA ALA A 147 12.61 11.52 2.62
C ALA A 147 12.71 10.82 1.24
N ILE A 148 12.24 11.45 0.15
CA ILE A 148 12.41 10.92 -1.22
C ILE A 148 13.89 10.74 -1.55
N ASP A 149 14.70 11.78 -1.30
CA ASP A 149 16.15 11.75 -1.58
C ASP A 149 16.84 10.64 -0.78
N ARG A 150 16.52 10.55 0.52
CA ARG A 150 17.01 9.49 1.39
C ARG A 150 16.67 8.09 0.86
N PHE A 151 15.42 7.85 0.47
CA PHE A 151 15.02 6.52 -0.03
C PHE A 151 15.61 6.22 -1.40
N TYR A 152 15.74 7.23 -2.26
CA TYR A 152 16.43 7.10 -3.54
C TYR A 152 17.89 6.66 -3.34
N GLU A 153 18.61 7.30 -2.41
CA GLU A 153 19.99 6.95 -2.07
C GLU A 153 20.09 5.51 -1.54
N ILE A 154 19.23 5.12 -0.59
CA ILE A 154 19.21 3.77 -0.03
C ILE A 154 19.00 2.71 -1.12
N ILE A 155 18.03 2.92 -2.01
CA ILE A 155 17.69 1.97 -3.07
C ILE A 155 18.86 1.86 -4.08
N ASN A 156 19.50 2.97 -4.44
CA ASN A 156 20.61 2.94 -5.38
C ASN A 156 21.90 2.35 -4.78
N LYS A 157 22.22 2.65 -3.51
CA LYS A 157 23.32 1.97 -2.80
C LYS A 157 23.10 0.46 -2.73
N ALA A 158 21.85 0.02 -2.54
CA ALA A 158 21.51 -1.40 -2.53
C ALA A 158 21.71 -2.09 -3.89
N LYS A 159 21.56 -1.37 -5.02
CA LYS A 159 21.88 -1.88 -6.37
C LYS A 159 23.37 -2.05 -6.59
N GLN A 160 24.17 -1.10 -6.10
CA GLN A 160 25.63 -1.08 -6.29
C GLN A 160 26.39 -2.09 -5.41
N THR A 161 25.76 -2.59 -4.34
CA THR A 161 26.40 -3.50 -3.38
C THR A 161 25.91 -4.93 -3.54
N PRO A 162 26.45 -5.76 -4.45
CA PRO A 162 26.08 -7.16 -4.54
C PRO A 162 26.53 -7.88 -3.25
N ARG A 163 25.58 -8.28 -2.40
CA ARG A 163 25.86 -9.17 -1.28
C ARG A 163 26.31 -10.53 -1.82
N LYS A 164 27.62 -10.75 -1.90
CA LYS A 164 28.22 -12.08 -2.14
C LYS A 164 27.76 -13.00 -1.01
N LYS A 165 26.98 -14.04 -1.32
CA LYS A 165 26.78 -15.13 -0.35
C LYS A 165 28.11 -15.89 -0.23
N PRO A 166 28.53 -16.28 0.98
CA PRO A 166 29.83 -16.94 1.19
C PRO A 166 30.04 -18.22 0.38
N ASN A 167 28.97 -18.83 -0.17
CA ASN A 167 29.03 -20.06 -0.99
C ASN A 167 28.48 -19.88 -2.42
N GLN A 168 28.50 -18.67 -3.00
CA GLN A 168 28.12 -18.45 -4.41
C GLN A 168 29.34 -18.04 -5.25
N THR A 169 29.70 -18.89 -6.21
CA THR A 169 30.76 -18.68 -7.21
C THR A 169 30.40 -17.61 -8.24
N THR A 170 29.12 -17.30 -8.40
CA THR A 170 28.61 -16.22 -9.26
C THR A 170 28.00 -15.12 -8.40
N ALA A 171 28.41 -13.86 -8.65
CA ALA A 171 27.80 -12.71 -8.00
C ALA A 171 26.28 -12.69 -8.33
N PRO A 172 25.39 -12.56 -7.34
CA PRO A 172 23.97 -12.47 -7.61
C PRO A 172 23.71 -11.25 -8.51
N LYS A 173 23.03 -11.48 -9.64
CA LYS A 173 22.62 -10.41 -10.55
C LYS A 173 21.83 -9.37 -9.74
N PRO A 174 22.23 -8.08 -9.74
CA PRO A 174 21.50 -7.06 -9.02
C PRO A 174 20.05 -7.06 -9.51
N LYS A 175 19.09 -7.16 -8.58
CA LYS A 175 17.70 -6.87 -8.94
C LYS A 175 17.65 -5.38 -9.26
N ASN A 176 17.53 -5.04 -10.54
CA ASN A 176 17.25 -3.68 -10.96
C ASN A 176 15.83 -3.33 -10.49
N VAL A 177 15.74 -2.79 -9.27
CA VAL A 177 14.51 -2.23 -8.72
C VAL A 177 14.43 -0.80 -9.26
N GLU A 178 13.75 -0.64 -10.39
CA GLU A 178 13.35 0.68 -10.86
C GLU A 178 12.22 1.19 -9.96
N VAL A 179 12.40 2.39 -9.40
CA VAL A 179 11.39 3.08 -8.60
C VAL A 179 11.20 4.46 -9.21
N SER A 180 9.95 4.84 -9.36
CA SER A 180 9.57 6.17 -9.82
C SER A 180 9.50 7.15 -8.65
N VAL A 181 9.46 8.46 -8.93
CA VAL A 181 9.24 9.47 -7.88
C VAL A 181 7.90 9.26 -7.14
N PRO A 182 6.77 8.95 -7.81
CA PRO A 182 5.54 8.57 -7.11
C PRO A 182 5.70 7.40 -6.14
N ASP A 183 6.48 6.36 -6.50
CA ASP A 183 6.78 5.24 -5.59
C ASP A 183 7.52 5.73 -4.35
N LEU A 184 8.52 6.59 -4.52
CA LEU A 184 9.28 7.19 -3.42
C LEU A 184 8.41 8.10 -2.55
N ILE A 185 7.44 8.82 -3.13
CA ILE A 185 6.46 9.61 -2.37
C ILE A 185 5.62 8.69 -1.48
N ILE A 186 5.17 7.52 -1.95
CA ILE A 186 4.44 6.55 -1.13
C ILE A 186 5.30 6.06 0.05
N LEU A 187 6.56 5.70 -0.20
CA LEU A 187 7.49 5.26 0.85
C LEU A 187 7.75 6.36 1.88
N SER A 188 7.96 7.58 1.39
CA SER A 188 8.17 8.79 2.20
C SER A 188 6.96 9.13 3.05
N SER A 189 5.76 9.06 2.47
CA SER A 189 4.50 9.26 3.17
C SER A 189 4.30 8.23 4.27
N ALA A 190 4.60 6.96 3.99
CA ALA A 190 4.50 5.90 5.00
C ALA A 190 5.48 6.12 6.16
N LYS A 191 6.71 6.57 5.89
CA LYS A 191 7.67 6.90 6.94
C LYS A 191 7.25 8.13 7.73
N TYR A 192 6.80 9.18 7.05
CA TYR A 192 6.28 10.41 7.66
C TYR A 192 5.10 10.11 8.61
N LEU A 193 4.17 9.25 8.20
CA LEU A 193 3.07 8.80 9.05
C LEU A 193 3.53 8.09 10.33
N MET A 194 4.58 7.28 10.24
CA MET A 194 5.14 6.60 11.40
C MET A 194 5.84 7.59 12.35
N ASP A 195 6.58 8.55 11.80
CA ASP A 195 7.43 9.44 12.59
C ASP A 195 6.67 10.61 13.19
N PHE A 196 5.77 11.23 12.43
CA PHE A 196 5.08 12.45 12.84
C PHE A 196 3.80 12.17 13.62
N TYR A 197 3.14 11.04 13.33
CA TYR A 197 1.88 10.66 13.98
C TYR A 197 2.02 9.44 14.91
N ASP A 198 3.25 9.03 15.20
CA ASP A 198 3.57 7.87 16.05
C ASP A 198 2.82 6.59 15.66
N ILE A 199 2.49 6.43 14.38
CA ILE A 199 1.74 5.26 13.92
C ILE A 199 2.66 4.04 14.03
N PRO A 200 2.29 3.00 14.83
CA PRO A 200 3.14 1.84 14.97
C PRO A 200 3.30 1.13 13.63
N ARG A 201 4.54 0.80 13.27
CA ARG A 201 4.87 0.09 12.03
C ARG A 201 4.02 -1.17 11.80
N GLY A 202 3.70 -1.90 12.86
CA GLY A 202 2.88 -3.12 12.80
C GLY A 202 1.42 -2.88 12.43
N ARG A 203 0.96 -1.61 12.47
CA ARG A 203 -0.40 -1.17 12.15
C ARG A 203 -0.47 -0.34 10.87
N LEU A 204 0.67 0.04 10.28
CA LEU A 204 0.71 0.71 8.98
C LEU A 204 0.99 -0.31 7.88
N HIS A 205 0.25 -0.21 6.77
CA HIS A 205 0.29 -1.18 5.68
C HIS A 205 0.27 -0.44 4.34
N ILE A 206 1.26 -0.68 3.49
CA ILE A 206 1.24 -0.17 2.11
C ILE A 206 0.55 -1.23 1.24
N VAL A 207 -0.44 -0.83 0.45
CA VAL A 207 -1.13 -1.73 -0.48
C VAL A 207 -0.91 -1.24 -1.90
N THR A 208 -0.28 -2.08 -2.72
CA THR A 208 0.16 -1.71 -4.07
C THR A 208 0.12 -2.87 -5.04
N LEU A 209 -0.15 -2.57 -6.31
CA LEU A 209 -0.01 -3.52 -7.42
C LEU A 209 1.35 -3.42 -8.12
N ASP A 210 2.19 -2.48 -7.69
CA ASP A 210 3.51 -2.25 -8.25
C ASP A 210 4.54 -3.17 -7.59
N ARG A 211 5.11 -4.06 -8.42
CA ARG A 211 6.13 -5.03 -7.98
C ARG A 211 7.46 -4.35 -7.62
N GLY A 212 7.81 -3.27 -8.30
CA GLY A 212 8.98 -2.44 -8.03
C GLY A 212 8.87 -1.81 -6.65
N LEU A 213 7.77 -1.10 -6.38
CA LEU A 213 7.48 -0.49 -5.08
C LEU A 213 7.49 -1.52 -3.94
N ARG A 214 6.84 -2.67 -4.14
CA ARG A 214 6.85 -3.77 -3.15
C ARG A 214 8.26 -4.28 -2.88
N THR A 215 9.06 -4.47 -3.92
CA THR A 215 10.44 -4.96 -3.78
C THR A 215 11.33 -3.92 -3.10
N ALA A 216 11.17 -2.64 -3.45
CA ALA A 216 11.87 -1.52 -2.82
C ALA A 216 11.55 -1.46 -1.32
N THR A 217 10.27 -1.55 -0.95
CA THR A 217 9.88 -1.48 0.47
C THR A 217 10.50 -2.61 1.28
N GLN A 218 10.52 -3.84 0.74
CA GLN A 218 11.10 -5.01 1.42
C GLN A 218 12.62 -4.87 1.65
N SER A 219 13.30 -4.04 0.87
CA SER A 219 14.73 -3.76 1.03
C SER A 219 15.03 -2.78 2.16
N ILE A 220 14.03 -1.99 2.58
CA ILE A 220 14.17 -0.92 3.55
C ILE A 220 13.60 -1.37 4.90
N GLN A 221 14.50 -1.61 5.86
CA GLN A 221 14.12 -2.22 7.13
C GLN A 221 13.26 -1.33 8.02
N GLU A 222 13.17 -0.02 7.83
CA GLU A 222 12.37 0.86 8.70
C GLU A 222 10.89 0.96 8.28
N LEU A 223 10.57 0.60 7.03
CA LEU A 223 9.23 0.82 6.45
C LEU A 223 8.20 -0.25 6.85
N PRO A 224 6.89 0.06 6.81
CA PRO A 224 5.83 -0.90 7.10
C PRO A 224 5.81 -2.09 6.13
N ASN A 225 4.93 -3.07 6.43
CA ASN A 225 4.72 -4.18 5.51
C ASN A 225 3.99 -3.69 4.25
N THR A 226 4.44 -4.17 3.08
CA THR A 226 3.78 -3.94 1.79
C THR A 226 3.10 -5.21 1.30
N TYR A 227 1.92 -5.04 0.70
CA TYR A 227 1.07 -6.12 0.22
C TYR A 227 0.64 -5.86 -1.22
N ASP A 228 0.64 -6.93 -2.01
CA ASP A 228 0.06 -6.95 -3.36
C ASP A 228 -1.11 -7.93 -3.37
N PRO A 229 -2.37 -7.43 -3.36
CA PRO A 229 -3.57 -8.26 -3.35
C PRO A 229 -3.59 -9.38 -4.39
N THR A 230 -2.87 -9.23 -5.50
CA THR A 230 -2.87 -10.16 -6.62
C THR A 230 -1.94 -11.35 -6.42
N LEU A 231 -1.10 -11.32 -5.39
CA LEU A 231 -0.22 -12.43 -5.06
C LEU A 231 -0.92 -13.41 -4.12
N PRO A 232 -0.85 -14.74 -4.39
CA PRO A 232 -1.46 -15.74 -3.53
C PRO A 232 -1.00 -15.73 -2.07
N ALA A 233 0.18 -15.18 -1.79
CA ALA A 233 0.71 -15.04 -0.42
C ALA A 233 0.07 -13.86 0.34
N ASP A 234 -0.45 -12.88 -0.40
CA ASP A 234 -1.01 -11.62 0.09
C ASP A 234 -2.54 -11.58 -0.14
N ALA A 235 -3.16 -12.71 -0.53
CA ALA A 235 -4.61 -12.83 -0.66
C ALA A 235 -5.33 -12.48 0.64
N ALA A 236 -6.49 -11.82 0.53
CA ALA A 236 -7.21 -11.26 1.69
C ALA A 236 -7.46 -12.29 2.80
N ALA A 237 -8.00 -13.47 2.44
CA ALA A 237 -8.27 -14.57 3.36
C ALA A 237 -7.03 -15.07 4.13
N LYS A 238 -5.81 -14.82 3.62
CA LYS A 238 -4.57 -15.17 4.31
C LYS A 238 -4.03 -14.02 5.14
N ILE A 239 -4.19 -12.77 4.73
CA ILE A 239 -3.57 -11.64 5.43
C ILE A 239 -4.43 -11.17 6.60
N PHE A 240 -5.73 -11.08 6.40
CA PHE A 240 -6.67 -10.63 7.44
C PHE A 240 -7.03 -11.80 8.36
N VAL A 241 -6.76 -11.63 9.65
CA VAL A 241 -7.04 -12.61 10.72
C VAL A 241 -8.00 -12.02 11.73
#